data_AF-A0A930F1V4-F1
#
_entry.id   AF-A0A930F1V4-F1
#
_cell.length_a   1.000
_cell.length_b   1.000
_cell.length_c   1.000
_cell.angle_alpha   90.00
_cell.angle_beta   90.00
_cell.angle_gamma   90.00
#
_symmetry.space_group_name_H-M   'P 1'
#
loop_
_entity.id
_entity.type
_entity.pdbx_description
1 polymer ?
#
loop_
_entity_poly.entity_id
_entity_poly.type
_entity_poly.pdbx_seq_one_letter_code
_entity_poly.pdbx_strand_id
1 'polypeptide(L)'
;MTKGRCITIVLIAIWYIVFPFLLIDTGSAIFLLLIVNPVLSLLGGWIYGKAYGFDWLILWLVAFLFIPVIYFHMAGQWDCMIYPGIYIVVMSLGMVVGKIFQKKKVV
;
A
#
# COMPACT_ATOMS: atom_id res chain seq x y z
N MET A 1 -9.95 -17.62 1.99
CA MET A 1 -9.16 -16.63 1.21
C MET A 1 -9.88 -15.30 1.06
N THR A 2 -11.17 -15.27 0.72
CA THR A 2 -11.92 -14.03 0.40
C THR A 2 -12.07 -13.02 1.55
N LYS A 3 -12.42 -13.45 2.77
CA LYS A 3 -12.67 -12.51 3.88
C LYS A 3 -11.46 -11.61 4.22
N GLY A 4 -10.27 -12.20 4.38
CA GLY A 4 -9.06 -11.45 4.71
C GLY A 4 -8.62 -10.50 3.61
N ARG A 5 -8.71 -10.95 2.35
CA ARG A 5 -8.48 -10.09 1.19
C ARG A 5 -9.44 -8.91 1.15
N CYS A 6 -10.73 -9.11 1.39
CA CYS A 6 -11.69 -8.00 1.46
C CYS A 6 -11.33 -7.00 2.56
N ILE A 7 -10.92 -7.47 3.75
CA ILE A 7 -10.47 -6.59 4.84
C ILE A 7 -9.27 -5.75 4.39
N THR A 8 -8.26 -6.36 3.77
CA THR A 8 -7.09 -5.64 3.27
C THR A 8 -7.46 -4.61 2.19
N ILE A 9 -8.35 -4.96 1.27
CA ILE A 9 -8.87 -4.02 0.26
C ILE A 9 -9.53 -2.81 0.94
N VAL A 10 -10.40 -3.04 1.93
CA VAL A 10 -11.08 -1.97 2.66
C VAL A 10 -10.08 -1.09 3.41
N LEU A 11 -9.07 -1.67 4.06
CA LEU A 11 -8.04 -0.90 4.76
C LEU A 11 -7.21 -0.03 3.80
N ILE A 12 -6.85 -0.56 2.63
CA ILE A 12 -6.13 0.20 1.60
C ILE A 12 -7.00 1.34 1.06
N ALA A 13 -8.28 1.07 0.80
CA ALA A 13 -9.22 2.10 0.34
C ALA A 13 -9.40 3.21 1.37
N ILE A 14 -9.61 2.86 2.64
CA ILE A 14 -9.70 3.82 3.75
C ILE A 14 -8.42 4.64 3.84
N TRP A 15 -7.25 3.98 3.76
CA TRP A 15 -5.97 4.68 3.81
C TRP A 15 -5.87 5.72 2.69
N TYR A 16 -6.15 5.38 1.43
CA TYR A 16 -6.06 6.34 0.32
C TYR A 16 -7.19 7.39 0.29
N ILE A 17 -8.28 7.18 1.03
CA ILE A 17 -9.29 8.22 1.29
C ILE A 17 -8.78 9.20 2.36
N VAL A 18 -8.16 8.71 3.44
CA VAL A 18 -7.72 9.53 4.57
C VAL A 18 -6.38 10.23 4.29
N PHE A 19 -5.45 9.52 3.67
CA PHE A 19 -4.10 9.98 3.31
C PHE A 19 -4.02 11.40 2.75
N PRO A 20 -4.81 11.80 1.72
CA PRO A 20 -4.75 13.15 1.19
C PRO A 20 -5.04 14.26 2.21
N PHE A 21 -5.91 14.00 3.20
CA PHE A 21 -6.24 14.98 4.23
C PHE A 21 -5.11 15.20 5.25
N LEU A 22 -4.08 14.36 5.23
CA LEU A 22 -2.89 14.49 6.08
C LEU A 22 -1.78 15.33 5.41
N LEU A 23 -1.95 15.69 4.14
CA LEU A 23 -1.01 16.51 3.35
C LEU A 23 -1.22 18.02 3.64
N ILE A 24 -1.09 18.39 4.90
CA ILE A 24 -1.35 19.76 5.40
C ILE A 24 -0.31 20.76 4.89
N ASP A 25 0.96 20.37 4.89
CA ASP A 25 2.08 21.19 4.45
C ASP A 25 3.13 20.35 3.71
N THR A 26 4.12 21.01 3.11
CA THR A 26 5.18 20.33 2.34
C THR A 26 5.98 19.35 3.18
N GLY A 27 6.27 19.67 4.44
CA GLY A 27 6.99 18.80 5.35
C GLY A 27 6.19 17.54 5.67
N SER A 28 4.90 17.69 6.00
CA SER A 28 4.01 16.56 6.25
C SER A 28 3.85 15.67 5.01
N ALA A 29 3.74 16.27 3.82
CA ALA A 29 3.66 15.55 2.56
C ALA A 29 4.93 14.73 2.30
N ILE A 30 6.11 15.32 2.44
CA ILE A 30 7.40 14.62 2.26
C ILE A 30 7.52 13.46 3.25
N PHE A 31 7.22 13.69 4.53
CA PHE A 31 7.27 12.64 5.56
C PHE A 31 6.32 11.47 5.26
N LEU A 32 5.08 11.78 4.87
CA LEU A 32 4.06 10.77 4.56
C LEU A 32 4.43 9.96 3.31
N LEU A 33 4.98 10.61 2.29
CA LEU A 33 5.39 9.97 1.04
C LEU A 33 6.64 9.10 1.19
N LEU A 34 7.67 9.59 1.89
CA LEU A 34 8.97 8.93 1.93
C LEU A 34 9.11 7.93 3.07
N ILE A 35 8.35 8.09 4.16
CA ILE A 35 8.49 7.26 5.35
C ILE A 35 7.22 6.46 5.61
N VAL A 36 6.09 7.13 5.82
CA VAL A 36 4.87 6.46 6.29
C VAL A 36 4.32 5.48 5.26
N ASN A 37 4.12 5.91 4.01
CA ASN A 37 3.60 5.03 2.97
C ASN A 37 4.51 3.82 2.70
N PRO A 38 5.84 3.97 2.50
CA PRO A 38 6.72 2.81 2.32
C PRO A 38 6.69 1.83 3.49
N VAL A 39 6.68 2.33 4.73
CA VAL A 39 6.60 1.47 5.92
C VAL A 39 5.26 0.73 5.97
N LEU A 40 4.14 1.42 5.71
CA LEU A 40 2.81 0.78 5.66
C LEU A 40 2.70 -0.23 4.52
N SER A 41 3.27 0.07 3.35
CA SER A 41 3.35 -0.87 2.23
C SER A 41 4.14 -2.12 2.62
N LEU A 42 5.32 -1.97 3.25
CA LEU A 42 6.15 -3.09 3.67
C LEU A 42 5.44 -3.95 4.72
N LEU A 43 4.94 -3.33 5.79
CA LEU A 43 4.28 -4.01 6.90
C LEU A 43 2.96 -4.66 6.45
N GLY A 44 2.15 -3.93 5.68
CA GLY A 44 0.91 -4.44 5.11
C GLY A 44 1.17 -5.63 4.18
N GLY A 45 2.17 -5.51 3.31
CA GLY A 45 2.63 -6.61 2.46
C GLY A 45 3.09 -7.81 3.27
N TRP A 46 3.89 -7.61 4.31
CA TRP A 46 4.39 -8.68 5.18
C TRP A 46 3.28 -9.41 5.93
N ILE A 47 2.36 -8.68 6.56
CA ILE A 47 1.21 -9.23 7.28
C ILE A 47 0.31 -10.01 6.32
N TYR A 48 -0.02 -9.41 5.16
CA TYR A 48 -0.85 -10.05 4.15
C TYR A 48 -0.18 -11.30 3.58
N GLY A 49 1.10 -11.21 3.21
CA GLY A 49 1.91 -12.29 2.68
C GLY A 49 1.99 -13.49 3.60
N LYS A 50 2.15 -13.26 4.91
CA LYS A 50 2.17 -14.30 5.93
C LYS A 50 0.85 -15.06 6.04
N ALA A 51 -0.28 -14.39 5.82
CA ALA A 51 -1.61 -14.99 5.93
C ALA A 51 -2.08 -15.62 4.61
N TYR A 52 -1.84 -14.97 3.47
CA TYR A 52 -2.48 -15.28 2.19
C TYR A 52 -1.50 -15.43 1.02
N GLY A 53 -0.22 -15.10 1.19
CA GLY A 53 0.79 -15.14 0.15
C GLY A 53 0.80 -13.89 -0.73
N PHE A 54 1.37 -14.02 -1.93
CA PHE A 54 1.51 -12.93 -2.89
C PHE A 54 0.21 -12.70 -3.68
N ASP A 55 -0.23 -11.45 -3.84
CA ASP A 55 -1.49 -11.12 -4.51
C ASP A 55 -1.39 -9.83 -5.34
N TRP A 56 -1.51 -10.00 -6.67
CA TRP A 56 -1.46 -8.92 -7.64
C TRP A 56 -2.58 -7.89 -7.50
N LEU A 57 -3.79 -8.31 -7.10
CA LEU A 57 -4.92 -7.39 -6.98
C LEU A 57 -4.63 -6.32 -5.90
N ILE A 58 -4.03 -6.74 -4.80
CA ILE A 58 -3.65 -5.83 -3.71
C ILE A 58 -2.60 -4.82 -4.17
N LEU A 59 -1.60 -5.26 -4.95
CA LEU A 59 -0.60 -4.35 -5.52
C LEU A 59 -1.23 -3.33 -6.49
N TRP A 60 -2.10 -3.79 -7.39
CA TRP A 60 -2.79 -2.90 -8.31
C TRP A 60 -3.66 -1.87 -7.60
N LEU A 61 -4.34 -2.25 -6.52
CA LEU A 61 -5.12 -1.31 -5.72
C LEU A 61 -4.23 -0.22 -5.11
N VAL A 62 -3.07 -0.58 -4.56
CA VAL A 62 -2.11 0.40 -4.03
C VAL A 62 -1.63 1.36 -5.13
N ALA A 63 -1.32 0.85 -6.32
CA ALA A 63 -0.87 1.68 -7.44
C ALA A 63 -1.97 2.64 -7.93
N PHE A 64 -3.18 2.12 -8.19
CA PHE A 64 -4.23 2.89 -8.85
C PHE A 64 -4.97 3.83 -7.90
N LEU A 65 -5.16 3.47 -6.63
CA LEU A 65 -5.84 4.35 -5.66
C LEU A 65 -5.01 5.59 -5.30
N PHE A 66 -3.70 5.58 -5.59
CA PHE A 66 -2.88 6.77 -5.44
C PHE A 66 -3.08 7.79 -6.56
N ILE A 67 -3.54 7.39 -7.74
CA ILE A 67 -3.73 8.30 -8.90
C ILE A 67 -4.75 9.41 -8.57
N PRO A 68 -5.95 9.11 -8.01
CA PRO A 68 -6.88 10.15 -7.56
C PRO A 68 -6.28 11.10 -6.52
N VAL A 69 -5.39 10.63 -5.64
CA VAL A 69 -4.71 11.48 -4.65
C VAL A 69 -3.86 12.54 -5.35
N ILE A 70 -3.05 12.14 -6.34
CA ILE A 70 -2.23 13.07 -7.13
C ILE A 70 -3.11 14.11 -7.82
N TYR A 71 -4.16 13.64 -8.51
CA TYR A 71 -5.02 14.52 -9.31
C TYR A 71 -5.79 15.52 -8.45
N PHE A 72 -6.45 15.07 -7.38
CA PHE A 72 -7.35 15.92 -6.58
C PHE A 72 -6.67 16.67 -5.43
N HIS A 73 -5.58 16.14 -4.86
CA HIS A 73 -5.00 16.66 -3.61
C HIS A 73 -3.54 17.12 -3.73
N MET A 74 -2.88 16.88 -4.87
CA MET A 74 -1.52 17.38 -5.15
C MET A 74 -1.49 18.27 -6.40
N ALA A 75 -2.62 18.91 -6.74
CA ALA A 75 -2.75 19.81 -7.89
C ALA A 75 -2.25 19.22 -9.22
N GLY A 76 -2.35 17.89 -9.40
CA GLY A 76 -1.89 17.22 -10.62
C GLY A 76 -0.37 17.16 -10.78
N GLN A 77 0.41 17.17 -9.69
CA GLN A 77 1.86 16.94 -9.70
C GLN A 77 2.19 15.50 -10.14
N TRP A 78 2.20 15.25 -11.45
CA TRP A 78 2.41 13.92 -12.02
C TRP A 78 3.80 13.32 -11.75
N ASP A 79 4.79 14.14 -11.39
CA ASP A 79 6.11 13.66 -10.94
C ASP A 79 6.00 12.74 -9.70
N CYS A 80 4.93 12.89 -8.91
CA CYS A 80 4.61 12.01 -7.79
C CYS A 80 4.19 10.58 -8.21
N MET A 81 4.05 10.28 -9.52
CA MET A 81 3.74 8.93 -10.01
C MET A 81 4.86 7.92 -9.76
N ILE A 82 6.07 8.36 -9.43
CA ILE A 82 7.14 7.44 -8.99
C ILE A 82 6.79 6.71 -7.68
N TYR A 83 6.05 7.37 -6.78
CA TYR A 83 5.70 6.85 -5.47
C TYR A 83 4.84 5.57 -5.49
N PRO A 84 3.71 5.48 -6.23
CA PRO A 84 2.95 4.24 -6.29
C PRO A 84 3.78 3.07 -6.85
N GLY A 85 4.71 3.34 -7.78
CA GLY A 85 5.69 2.36 -8.26
C GLY A 85 6.60 1.84 -7.15
N ILE A 86 7.15 2.74 -6.33
CA ILE A 86 7.95 2.37 -5.16
C ILE A 86 7.11 1.56 -4.16
N TYR A 87 5.89 2.01 -3.86
CA TYR A 87 5.02 1.36 -2.87
C TYR A 87 4.66 -0.07 -3.27
N ILE A 88 4.38 -0.35 -4.54
CA ILE A 88 4.10 -1.72 -4.97
C ILE A 88 5.35 -2.61 -4.93
N VAL A 89 6.54 -2.08 -5.21
CA VAL A 89 7.79 -2.84 -5.08
C VAL A 89 8.04 -3.18 -3.61
N VAL A 90 7.93 -2.20 -2.72
CA VAL A 90 8.12 -2.38 -1.28
C VAL A 90 7.08 -3.33 -0.70
N MET A 91 5.80 -3.20 -1.08
CA MET A 91 4.75 -4.12 -0.66
C MET A 91 4.97 -5.53 -1.19
N SER A 92 5.43 -5.67 -2.43
CA SER A 92 5.78 -6.96 -3.03
C SER A 92 6.87 -7.66 -2.22
N LEU A 93 7.93 -6.94 -1.83
CA LEU A 93 8.98 -7.46 -0.95
C LEU A 93 8.39 -7.93 0.39
N GLY A 94 7.52 -7.11 1.00
CA GLY A 94 6.77 -7.49 2.20
C GLY A 94 6.02 -8.81 1.99
N MET A 95 5.23 -8.93 0.92
CA MET A 95 4.46 -10.15 0.63
C MET A 95 5.34 -11.38 0.41
N VAL A 96 6.43 -11.25 -0.34
CA VAL A 96 7.39 -12.33 -0.57
C VAL A 96 8.00 -12.80 0.74
N VAL A 97 8.51 -11.87 1.55
CA VAL A 97 9.07 -12.18 2.87
C VAL A 97 8.01 -12.81 3.78
N GLY A 98 6.82 -12.23 3.83
CA GLY A 98 5.71 -12.74 4.64
C GLY A 98 5.34 -14.17 4.28
N LYS A 99 5.29 -14.48 2.98
CA LYS A 99 4.99 -15.82 2.46
C LYS A 99 6.01 -16.86 2.93
N ILE A 100 7.28 -16.51 3.10
CA ILE A 100 8.30 -17.43 3.64
C ILE A 100 7.93 -17.88 5.07
N PHE A 101 7.31 -17.01 5.86
CA PHE A 101 6.85 -17.31 7.23
C PHE A 101 5.41 -17.87 7.27
N GLN A 102 4.80 -18.16 6.13
CA GLN A 102 3.48 -18.75 6.08
C GLN A 102 3.54 -20.16 6.65
N LYS A 103 2.90 -20.39 7.80
CA LYS A 103 2.76 -21.74 8.36
C LYS A 103 2.00 -22.59 7.35
N LYS A 104 2.62 -23.66 6.86
CA LYS A 104 1.90 -24.68 6.09
C LYS A 104 0.77 -25.20 6.98
N LYS A 105 -0.48 -25.07 6.54
CA LYS A 105 -1.57 -25.82 7.15
C LYS A 105 -1.27 -27.28 6.88
N VAL A 106 -0.91 -28.02 7.92
CA VAL A 106 -1.00 -29.49 7.89
C VAL A 106 -2.50 -29.77 7.78
N VAL A 107 -2.91 -30.22 6.60
CA VAL A 107 -4.28 -30.69 6.33
C VAL A 107 -4.30 -32.17 6.65
#